data_AF-A0A0C2HCC2-F1
#
_entry.id   AF-A0A0C2HCC2-F1
#
_cell.length_a   1.000
_cell.length_b   1.000
_cell.length_c   1.000
_cell.angle_alpha   90.00
_cell.angle_beta   90.00
_cell.angle_gamma   90.00
#
_symmetry.space_group_name_H-M   'P 1'
#
loop_
_entity.id
_entity.type
_entity.pdbx_description
1 polymer ?
#
loop_
_entity_poly.entity_id
_entity_poly.type
_entity_poly.pdbx_seq_one_letter_code
_entity_poly.pdbx_strand_id
1 'polypeptide(L)'
;MARYGQYSSPDLDKIGQFVTVVMAAMEFILSRIFHDSNGNRRLWLSEEFHTQFDERSKCLIQMYNGSRVPGLDFKVNGLFTLDENIADNEGVKLAFKH
;
A
#
# COMPACT_ATOMS: atom_id res chain seq x y z
N MET A 1 -12.64 -16.69 23.12
CA MET A 1 -13.52 -15.98 22.17
C MET A 1 -13.17 -14.50 22.22
N ALA A 2 -12.43 -13.99 21.22
CA ALA A 2 -11.97 -12.60 21.20
C ALA A 2 -13.12 -11.67 20.76
N ARG A 3 -13.23 -10.51 21.42
CA ARG A 3 -14.27 -9.50 21.23
C ARG A 3 -14.07 -8.77 19.90
N TYR A 4 -14.99 -8.94 18.96
CA TYR A 4 -15.20 -8.01 17.84
C TYR A 4 -16.08 -6.87 18.36
N GLY A 5 -15.47 -5.76 18.76
CA GLY A 5 -16.23 -4.57 19.09
C GLY A 5 -15.34 -3.47 19.62
N GLN A 6 -15.02 -2.49 18.77
CA GLN A 6 -14.71 -1.12 19.19
C GLN A 6 -14.54 -0.07 18.07
N TYR A 7 -14.90 -0.34 16.81
CA TYR A 7 -14.95 0.71 15.77
C TYR A 7 -16.39 0.92 15.30
N SER A 8 -16.87 2.17 15.38
CA SER A 8 -18.21 2.54 14.94
C SER A 8 -18.25 2.65 13.41
N SER A 9 -19.38 2.31 12.77
CA SER A 9 -19.54 2.41 11.30
C SER A 9 -19.02 3.74 10.69
N PRO A 10 -19.25 4.91 11.31
CA PRO A 10 -18.72 6.19 10.82
C PRO A 10 -17.19 6.32 10.81
N ASP A 11 -16.47 5.60 11.67
CA ASP A 11 -15.00 5.62 11.71
C ASP A 11 -14.42 4.76 10.58
N LEU A 12 -15.08 3.64 10.26
CA LEU A 12 -14.77 2.82 9.10
C LEU A 12 -15.07 3.55 7.79
N ASP A 13 -16.10 4.39 7.75
CA ASP A 13 -16.43 5.21 6.58
C ASP A 13 -15.39 6.31 6.34
N LYS A 14 -14.81 6.90 7.40
CA LYS A 14 -13.71 7.86 7.29
C LYS A 14 -12.40 7.20 6.85
N ILE A 15 -12.09 6.02 7.37
CA ILE A 15 -10.95 5.21 6.91
C ILE A 15 -11.17 4.79 5.45
N GLY A 16 -12.39 4.37 5.10
CA GLY A 16 -12.77 4.02 3.74
C GLY A 16 -12.66 5.19 2.77
N GLN A 17 -13.07 6.40 3.17
CA GLN A 17 -12.87 7.63 2.39
C GLN A 17 -11.39 7.99 2.26
N PHE A 18 -10.58 7.83 3.31
CA PHE A 18 -9.14 8.06 3.24
C PHE A 18 -8.46 7.09 2.29
N VAL A 19 -8.73 5.79 2.40
CA VAL A 19 -8.23 4.74 1.49
C VAL A 19 -8.71 4.99 0.06
N THR A 20 -9.96 5.41 -0.15
CA THR A 20 -10.49 5.72 -1.49
C THR A 20 -9.82 6.96 -2.09
N VAL A 21 -9.53 7.99 -1.30
CA VAL A 21 -8.79 9.18 -1.75
C VAL A 21 -7.34 8.82 -2.08
N VAL A 22 -6.70 7.93 -1.30
CA VAL A 22 -5.35 7.42 -1.59
C VAL A 22 -5.34 6.60 -2.87
N MET A 23 -6.33 5.70 -3.08
CA MET A 23 -6.49 4.95 -4.32
C MET A 23 -6.75 5.84 -5.55
N ALA A 24 -7.43 6.99 -5.39
CA ALA A 24 -7.71 7.92 -6.48
C ALA A 24 -6.54 8.86 -6.83
N ALA A 25 -5.56 9.03 -5.93
CA ALA A 25 -4.51 10.04 -6.07
C ALA A 25 -3.14 9.50 -6.51
N MET A 26 -3.00 8.22 -6.84
CA MET A 26 -1.67 7.64 -7.00
C MET A 26 -1.06 7.87 -8.39
N GLU A 27 -0.04 8.74 -8.44
CA GLU A 27 1.02 8.66 -9.44
C GLU A 27 2.15 7.75 -8.91
N PHE A 28 2.19 6.50 -9.41
CA PHE A 28 3.24 5.46 -9.32
C PHE A 28 4.41 5.71 -8.33
N ILE A 29 4.28 5.25 -7.08
CA ILE A 29 5.35 5.26 -6.07
C ILE A 29 6.61 4.56 -6.62
N LEU A 30 6.41 3.41 -7.28
CA LEU A 30 7.48 2.66 -7.93
C LEU A 30 8.23 3.51 -8.95
N SER A 31 7.53 4.34 -9.74
CA SER A 31 8.18 5.23 -10.71
C SER A 31 9.09 6.25 -10.02
N ARG A 32 8.67 6.83 -8.89
CA ARG A 32 9.46 7.83 -8.16
C ARG A 32 10.74 7.24 -7.54
N ILE A 33 10.73 5.96 -7.16
CA ILE A 33 11.91 5.28 -6.60
C ILE A 33 13.01 5.09 -7.65
N PHE A 34 12.65 4.98 -8.93
CA PHE A 34 13.60 4.73 -10.02
C PHE A 34 13.90 5.96 -10.89
N HIS A 35 13.26 7.11 -10.63
CA HIS A 35 13.46 8.34 -11.40
C HIS A 35 13.88 9.51 -10.51
N ASP A 36 14.87 10.28 -10.97
CA ASP A 36 15.28 11.53 -10.31
C ASP A 36 14.22 12.63 -10.49
N SER A 37 14.45 13.81 -9.89
CA SER A 37 13.54 14.97 -9.98
C SER A 37 13.27 15.45 -11.41
N ASN A 38 14.12 15.08 -12.36
CA ASN A 38 14.02 15.44 -13.77
C ASN A 38 13.36 14.33 -14.60
N GLY A 39 12.91 13.24 -13.95
CA GLY A 39 12.31 12.09 -14.61
C GLY A 39 13.31 11.14 -15.27
N ASN A 40 14.62 11.31 -15.05
CA ASN A 40 15.61 10.37 -15.61
C ASN A 40 15.68 9.13 -14.75
N ARG A 41 15.75 7.95 -15.39
CA ARG A 41 15.92 6.69 -14.66
C ARG A 41 17.30 6.66 -14.01
N ARG A 42 17.36 6.80 -12.69
CA ARG A 42 18.58 6.76 -11.87
C ARG A 42 18.25 6.21 -10.48
N LEU A 43 19.18 5.44 -9.91
CA LEU A 43 19.14 5.06 -8.50
C LEU A 43 19.67 6.23 -7.68
N TRP A 44 18.77 7.16 -7.34
CA TRP A 44 19.10 8.35 -6.54
C TRP A 44 19.04 8.07 -5.02
N LEU A 45 18.61 6.87 -4.63
CA LEU A 45 18.63 6.34 -3.28
C LEU A 45 19.77 5.31 -3.13
N SER A 46 20.12 4.98 -1.88
CA SER A 46 21.21 4.04 -1.60
C SER A 46 20.89 2.62 -2.06
N GLU A 47 21.93 1.83 -2.33
CA GLU A 47 21.77 0.40 -2.65
C GLU A 47 21.06 -0.35 -1.50
N GLU A 48 21.40 -0.03 -0.26
CA GLU A 48 20.73 -0.57 0.92
C GLU A 48 19.23 -0.30 0.91
N PHE A 49 18.81 0.92 0.53
CA PHE A 49 17.40 1.26 0.40
C PHE A 49 16.71 0.36 -0.64
N HIS A 50 17.32 0.17 -1.80
CA HIS A 50 16.73 -0.66 -2.86
C HIS A 50 16.60 -2.13 -2.44
N THR A 51 17.59 -2.66 -1.72
CA THR A 51 17.52 -4.01 -1.14
C THR A 51 16.36 -4.13 -0.15
N GLN A 52 16.26 -3.21 0.81
CA GLN A 52 15.17 -3.22 1.80
C GLN A 52 13.81 -2.99 1.13
N PHE A 53 13.74 -2.14 0.12
CA PHE A 53 12.52 -1.87 -0.64
C PHE A 53 12.03 -3.11 -1.39
N ASP A 54 12.93 -3.83 -2.08
CA ASP A 54 12.61 -5.06 -2.79
C ASP A 54 12.13 -6.16 -1.82
N GLU A 55 12.81 -6.34 -0.69
CA GLU A 55 12.41 -7.30 0.35
C GLU A 55 11.01 -7.01 0.90
N ARG A 56 10.72 -5.76 1.26
CA ARG A 56 9.41 -5.36 1.80
C ARG A 56 8.31 -5.42 0.74
N SER A 57 8.62 -5.01 -0.49
CA SER A 57 7.67 -5.06 -1.61
C SER A 57 7.28 -6.50 -1.92
N LYS A 58 8.22 -7.45 -1.89
CA LYS A 58 7.92 -8.88 -2.03
C LYS A 58 6.96 -9.40 -0.95
N CYS A 59 7.13 -8.97 0.29
CA CYS A 59 6.22 -9.32 1.38
C CYS A 59 4.79 -8.82 1.11
N LEU A 60 4.65 -7.56 0.68
CA LEU A 60 3.36 -6.99 0.30
C LEU A 60 2.74 -7.74 -0.88
N ILE A 61 3.49 -8.00 -1.96
CA ILE A 61 2.98 -8.78 -3.10
C ILE A 61 2.41 -10.13 -2.64
N GLN A 62 3.14 -10.86 -1.78
CA GLN A 62 2.71 -12.17 -1.28
C GLN A 62 1.44 -12.08 -0.43
N MET A 63 1.38 -11.09 0.46
CA MET A 63 0.21 -10.85 1.32
C MET A 63 -1.06 -10.62 0.49
N TYR A 64 -0.97 -9.76 -0.52
CA TYR A 64 -2.12 -9.41 -1.34
C TYR A 64 -2.45 -10.50 -2.38
N ASN A 65 -1.48 -11.25 -2.91
CA ASN A 65 -1.75 -12.44 -3.74
C ASN A 65 -2.56 -13.52 -2.99
N GLY A 66 -2.40 -13.62 -1.67
CA GLY A 66 -3.18 -14.52 -0.82
C GLY A 66 -4.58 -14.00 -0.48
N SER A 67 -4.87 -12.74 -0.78
CA SER A 67 -6.11 -12.07 -0.39
C SER A 67 -7.25 -12.33 -1.39
N ARG A 68 -8.44 -12.54 -0.84
CA ARG A 68 -9.70 -12.67 -1.60
C ARG A 68 -10.64 -11.56 -1.17
N VAL A 69 -11.31 -10.95 -2.14
CA VAL A 69 -12.35 -9.96 -1.85
C VAL A 69 -13.69 -10.70 -1.68
N PRO A 70 -14.35 -10.63 -0.51
CA PRO A 70 -15.64 -11.28 -0.31
C PRO A 70 -16.66 -10.81 -1.34
N GLY A 71 -17.38 -11.75 -1.96
CA GLY A 71 -18.39 -11.44 -2.99
C GLY A 71 -17.83 -11.26 -4.41
N LEU A 72 -16.51 -11.37 -4.60
CA LEU A 72 -15.87 -11.36 -5.91
C LEU A 72 -15.09 -12.67 -6.11
N ASP A 73 -15.22 -13.28 -7.29
CA ASP A 73 -14.58 -14.57 -7.60
C ASP A 73 -13.14 -14.42 -8.16
N PHE A 74 -12.53 -13.24 -7.98
CA PHE A 74 -11.15 -12.98 -8.37
C PHE A 74 -10.23 -12.88 -7.16
N LYS A 75 -8.98 -13.31 -7.35
CA LYS A 75 -7.90 -13.07 -6.40
C LYS A 75 -7.24 -11.74 -6.71
N VAL A 76 -6.81 -11.03 -5.67
CA VAL A 76 -6.02 -9.81 -5.85
C VAL A 76 -4.67 -10.17 -6.46
N ASN A 77 -4.20 -9.38 -7.43
CA ASN A 77 -2.84 -9.48 -7.95
C ASN A 77 -1.98 -8.46 -7.20
N GLY A 78 -1.23 -8.94 -6.21
CA GLY A 78 -0.43 -8.09 -5.34
C GLY A 78 0.72 -7.36 -6.04
N LEU A 79 1.13 -7.78 -7.24
CA LEU A 79 2.08 -7.02 -8.07
C LEU A 79 1.38 -5.86 -8.78
N PHE A 80 0.17 -6.09 -9.31
CA PHE A 80 -0.59 -5.07 -10.02
C PHE A 80 -1.06 -3.94 -9.09
N THR A 81 -1.34 -4.27 -7.83
CA THR A 81 -1.81 -3.30 -6.81
C THR A 81 -0.70 -2.85 -5.87
N LEU A 82 0.58 -3.06 -6.21
CA LEU A 82 1.69 -2.87 -5.28
C LEU A 82 1.82 -1.41 -4.82
N ASP A 83 1.65 -0.46 -5.74
CA ASP A 83 1.71 0.97 -5.44
C ASP A 83 0.65 1.35 -4.38
N GLU A 84 -0.60 0.94 -4.59
CA GLU A 84 -1.74 1.11 -3.69
C GLU A 84 -1.48 0.49 -2.32
N ASN A 85 -1.01 -0.76 -2.33
CA ASN A 85 -0.72 -1.49 -1.11
C ASN A 85 0.38 -0.81 -0.27
N ILE A 86 1.40 -0.23 -0.90
CA ILE A 86 2.45 0.52 -0.20
C ILE A 86 1.87 1.79 0.45
N ALA A 87 1.10 2.57 -0.30
CA ALA A 87 0.52 3.82 0.20
C ALA A 87 -0.46 3.58 1.36
N ASP A 88 -1.32 2.56 1.25
CA ASP A 88 -2.28 2.22 2.30
C ASP A 88 -1.58 1.75 3.58
N ASN A 89 -0.57 0.87 3.47
CA ASN A 89 0.18 0.39 4.64
C ASN A 89 0.93 1.52 5.35
N GLU A 90 1.60 2.41 4.60
CA GLU A 90 2.28 3.56 5.20
C GLU A 90 1.30 4.62 5.71
N GLY A 91 0.17 4.83 5.04
CA GLY A 91 -0.88 5.75 5.47
C GLY A 91 -1.50 5.35 6.80
N VAL A 92 -1.83 4.06 6.96
CA VAL A 92 -2.33 3.51 8.25
C VAL A 92 -1.28 3.65 9.34
N LYS A 93 -0.02 3.30 9.06
CA LYS A 93 1.09 3.44 10.01
C LYS A 93 1.30 4.88 10.48
N LEU A 94 1.13 5.86 9.59
CA LEU A 94 1.16 7.28 9.93
C LEU A 94 -0.05 7.68 10.78
N ALA A 95 -1.25 7.20 10.44
CA ALA A 95 -2.47 7.50 11.18
C ALA A 95 -2.42 7.01 12.63
N PHE A 96 -1.80 5.86 12.89
CA PHE A 96 -1.65 5.29 14.25
C PHE A 96 -0.42 5.79 15.02
N LYS A 97 0.38 6.72 14.45
CA LYS A 97 1.58 7.25 15.09
C LYS A 97 1.29 8.35 16.13
N HIS A 98 0.03 8.53 16.53
CA HIS A 98 -0.42 9.58 17.46
C HIS A 98 -1.35 9.03 18.55
#